data_AF-A0A3B1C8V5-F1
#
_entry.id   AF-A0A3B1C8V5-F1
#
_cell.length_a   1.000
_cell.length_b   1.000
_cell.length_c   1.000
_cell.angle_alpha   90.00
_cell.angle_beta   90.00
_cell.angle_gamma   90.00
#
_symmetry.space_group_name_H-M   'P 1'
#
loop_
_entity.id
_entity.type
_entity.pdbx_description
1 polymer ?
#
loop_
_entity_poly.entity_id
_entity_poly.type
_entity_poly.pdbx_seq_one_letter_code
_entity_poly.pdbx_strand_id
1 'polypeptide(L)'
;MTLKKLLLYILFFAAVTSSSGQVVGKIFDAEYANENFGSVISSVVISNIELREMLEKAGTYIMLNIDTGNIRALDENRTPVHGTAESENEVFYKISTSRIELLFEKGGEKNTTIEMRPEILTLTNGEFTLDLTWPCPPYCD
;
A
#
# COMPACT_ATOMS: atom_id res chain seq x y z
N MET A 1 -33.33 38.28 5.33
CA MET A 1 -31.99 37.88 4.85
C MET A 1 -31.99 38.06 3.32
N THR A 2 -31.20 38.99 2.79
CA THR A 2 -31.25 39.33 1.34
C THR A 2 -30.65 38.21 0.50
N LEU A 3 -31.18 37.98 -0.71
CA LEU A 3 -30.78 36.89 -1.63
C LEU A 3 -29.26 36.82 -1.86
N LYS A 4 -28.56 37.97 -1.82
CA LYS A 4 -27.09 38.07 -1.87
C LYS A 4 -26.37 37.42 -0.68
N LYS A 5 -26.94 37.48 0.53
CA LYS A 5 -26.37 36.84 1.73
C LYS A 5 -26.58 35.32 1.75
N LEU A 6 -27.64 34.83 1.10
CA LEU A 6 -27.87 33.39 0.92
C LEU A 6 -26.88 32.80 -0.10
N LEU A 7 -26.58 33.53 -1.19
CA LEU A 7 -25.61 33.10 -2.20
C LEU A 7 -24.18 32.98 -1.65
N LEU A 8 -23.78 33.88 -0.74
CA LEU A 8 -22.46 33.82 -0.09
C LEU A 8 -22.33 32.61 0.86
N TYR A 9 -23.43 32.18 1.48
CA TYR A 9 -23.43 31.02 2.39
C TYR A 9 -23.35 29.69 1.63
N ILE A 10 -23.99 29.61 0.46
CA ILE A 10 -23.94 28.43 -0.41
C ILE A 10 -22.54 28.24 -1.02
N LEU A 11 -21.84 29.34 -1.35
CA LEU A 11 -20.45 29.27 -1.85
C LEU A 11 -19.43 28.86 -0.79
N PHE A 12 -19.69 29.11 0.50
CA PHE A 12 -18.75 28.74 1.58
C PHE A 12 -18.85 27.25 1.95
N PHE A 13 -19.98 26.59 1.68
CA PHE A 13 -20.18 25.17 1.98
C PHE A 13 -19.71 24.21 0.87
N ALA A 14 -19.40 24.74 -0.33
CA ALA A 14 -18.94 23.94 -1.47
C ALA A 14 -17.42 23.63 -1.46
N ALA A 15 -16.68 24.16 -0.47
CA ALA A 15 -15.23 23.97 -0.36
C ALA A 15 -14.82 22.91 0.68
N VAL A 16 -15.72 21.98 1.04
CA VAL A 16 -15.28 20.73 1.66
C VAL A 16 -14.68 19.87 0.55
N THR A 17 -13.48 20.23 0.12
CA THR A 17 -12.66 19.36 -0.71
C THR A 17 -12.34 18.13 0.14
N SER A 18 -12.98 17.01 -0.19
CA SER A 18 -12.59 15.69 0.29
C SER A 18 -11.08 15.57 0.12
N SER A 19 -10.34 15.45 1.23
CA SER A 19 -8.93 15.08 1.16
C SER A 19 -8.87 13.63 0.67
N SER A 20 -8.97 13.42 -0.64
CA SER A 20 -8.69 12.10 -1.20
C SER A 20 -7.23 11.82 -0.88
N GLY A 21 -6.97 10.87 0.04
CA GLY A 21 -5.61 10.50 0.43
C GLY A 21 -4.75 10.23 -0.80
N GLN A 22 -3.46 10.57 -0.73
CA GLN A 22 -2.53 10.32 -1.83
C GLN A 22 -2.46 8.84 -2.13
N VAL A 23 -2.60 8.44 -3.40
CA VAL A 23 -2.43 7.04 -3.80
C VAL A 23 -0.94 6.72 -3.78
N VAL A 24 -0.55 5.80 -2.90
CA VAL A 24 0.84 5.35 -2.72
C VAL A 24 1.06 4.07 -3.51
N GLY A 25 2.18 4.01 -4.24
CA GLY A 25 2.59 2.88 -5.05
C GLY A 25 2.41 3.07 -6.57
N LYS A 26 3.38 2.56 -7.31
CA LYS A 26 3.48 2.56 -8.77
C LYS A 26 3.74 1.13 -9.26
N ILE A 27 3.05 0.76 -10.34
CA ILE A 27 3.21 -0.54 -10.98
C ILE A 27 4.11 -0.36 -12.20
N PHE A 28 5.08 -1.26 -12.32
CA PHE A 28 6.03 -1.38 -13.41
C PHE A 28 5.96 -2.78 -14.01
N ASP A 29 6.55 -2.96 -15.19
CA ASP A 29 6.84 -4.29 -15.71
C ASP A 29 8.04 -4.89 -14.95
N ALA A 30 8.08 -6.22 -14.82
CA ALA A 30 9.09 -6.92 -14.03
C ALA A 30 10.51 -6.70 -14.55
N GLU A 31 10.70 -6.60 -15.87
CA GLU A 31 11.99 -6.27 -16.49
C GLU A 31 12.49 -4.90 -16.01
N TYR A 32 11.65 -3.87 -16.11
CA TYR A 32 11.96 -2.53 -15.64
C TYR A 32 12.30 -2.51 -14.14
N ALA A 33 11.53 -3.23 -13.32
CA ALA A 33 11.78 -3.32 -11.88
C ALA A 33 13.13 -3.97 -11.57
N ASN A 34 13.51 -5.03 -12.28
CA ASN A 34 14.80 -5.68 -12.11
C ASN A 34 15.98 -4.77 -12.50
N GLU A 35 15.83 -4.00 -13.57
CA GLU A 35 16.85 -3.04 -14.00
C GLU A 35 17.04 -1.88 -13.02
N ASN A 36 15.94 -1.36 -12.45
CA ASN A 36 15.95 -0.12 -11.67
C ASN A 36 16.03 -0.34 -10.16
N PHE A 37 15.55 -1.46 -9.64
CA PHE A 37 15.54 -1.76 -8.21
C PHE A 37 16.54 -2.85 -7.81
N GLY A 38 17.22 -3.46 -8.80
CA GLY A 38 18.13 -4.58 -8.59
C GLY A 38 17.40 -5.92 -8.42
N SER A 39 18.17 -7.00 -8.37
CA SER A 39 17.64 -8.36 -8.26
C SER A 39 17.00 -8.63 -6.88
N VAL A 40 16.06 -9.56 -6.85
CA VAL A 40 15.42 -10.03 -5.61
C VAL A 40 16.45 -10.72 -4.70
N ILE A 41 16.54 -10.28 -3.45
CA ILE A 41 17.43 -10.83 -2.40
C ILE A 41 16.71 -11.95 -1.66
N SER A 42 15.44 -11.74 -1.32
CA SER A 42 14.58 -12.72 -0.64
C SER A 42 13.12 -12.45 -0.98
N SER A 43 12.26 -13.44 -0.77
CA SER A 43 10.85 -13.31 -1.11
C SER A 43 9.95 -14.21 -0.27
N VAL A 44 8.70 -13.79 -0.10
CA VAL A 44 7.62 -14.62 0.46
C VAL A 44 6.47 -14.66 -0.53
N VAL A 45 5.95 -15.87 -0.78
CA VAL A 45 4.79 -16.08 -1.65
C VAL A 45 3.54 -16.10 -0.77
N ILE A 46 2.53 -15.32 -1.15
CA ILE A 46 1.23 -15.26 -0.49
C ILE A 46 0.11 -15.43 -1.51
N SER A 47 -0.99 -16.10 -1.10
CA SER A 47 -2.16 -16.21 -1.97
C SER A 47 -2.89 -14.86 -2.07
N ASN A 48 -3.44 -14.54 -3.24
CA ASN A 48 -4.22 -13.30 -3.39
C ASN A 48 -5.48 -13.29 -2.53
N ILE A 49 -5.99 -14.46 -2.14
CA ILE A 49 -7.12 -14.57 -1.22
C ILE A 49 -6.71 -14.07 0.17
N GLU A 50 -5.63 -14.62 0.71
CA GLU A 50 -5.13 -14.22 2.03
C GLU A 50 -4.71 -12.74 2.05
N LEU A 51 -4.04 -12.26 1.00
CA LEU A 51 -3.65 -10.86 0.93
C LEU A 51 -4.89 -9.94 0.86
N ARG A 52 -5.95 -10.30 0.13
CA ARG A 52 -7.22 -9.53 0.13
C ARG A 52 -7.87 -9.45 1.49
N GLU A 53 -7.90 -10.54 2.26
CA GLU A 53 -8.42 -10.51 3.64
C GLU A 53 -7.68 -9.49 4.52
N MET A 54 -6.38 -9.25 4.26
CA MET A 54 -5.63 -8.20 4.92
C MET A 54 -6.04 -6.80 4.43
N LEU A 55 -6.22 -6.62 3.11
CA LEU A 55 -6.63 -5.33 2.52
C LEU A 55 -8.00 -4.88 3.05
N GLU A 56 -8.95 -5.82 3.14
CA GLU A 56 -10.31 -5.56 3.65
C GLU A 56 -10.29 -5.07 5.11
N LYS A 57 -9.38 -5.60 5.93
CA LYS A 57 -9.20 -5.17 7.32
C LYS A 57 -8.48 -3.82 7.43
N ALA A 58 -7.53 -3.56 6.52
CA ALA A 58 -6.65 -2.39 6.59
C ALA A 58 -7.32 -1.09 6.08
N GLY A 59 -8.30 -1.20 5.18
CA GLY A 59 -9.02 -0.04 4.65
C GLY A 59 -8.30 0.63 3.48
N THR A 60 -7.91 1.91 3.62
CA THR A 60 -7.36 2.71 2.51
C THR A 60 -5.88 2.37 2.23
N TYR A 61 -5.13 2.14 3.31
CA TYR A 61 -3.71 1.83 3.26
C TYR A 61 -3.45 0.59 4.08
N ILE A 62 -2.53 -0.23 3.58
CA ILE A 62 -1.92 -1.31 4.34
C ILE A 62 -0.44 -0.99 4.50
N MET A 63 0.11 -1.35 5.65
CA MET A 63 1.54 -1.24 5.93
C MET A 63 2.12 -2.64 6.01
N LEU A 64 3.09 -2.96 5.15
CA LEU A 64 3.66 -4.30 5.04
C LEU A 64 5.10 -4.33 5.55
N ASN A 65 5.44 -5.40 6.25
CA ASN A 65 6.80 -5.74 6.63
C ASN A 65 7.01 -7.25 6.36
N ILE A 66 8.21 -7.61 5.91
CA ILE A 66 8.65 -9.00 5.88
C ILE A 66 9.80 -9.14 6.87
N ASP A 67 9.71 -10.12 7.75
CA ASP A 67 10.82 -10.53 8.58
C ASP A 67 10.90 -12.06 8.65
N THR A 68 12.09 -12.59 8.35
CA THR A 68 12.42 -14.02 8.48
C THR A 68 11.38 -14.95 7.81
N GLY A 69 10.89 -14.55 6.64
CA GLY A 69 9.91 -15.32 5.87
C GLY A 69 8.45 -15.15 6.30
N ASN A 70 8.17 -14.33 7.32
CA ASN A 70 6.82 -14.02 7.77
C ASN A 70 6.40 -12.65 7.26
N ILE A 71 5.15 -12.55 6.81
CA ILE A 71 4.52 -11.29 6.45
C ILE A 71 3.86 -10.73 7.70
N ARG A 72 4.02 -9.43 7.93
CA ARG A 72 3.30 -8.68 8.96
C ARG A 72 2.61 -7.51 8.30
N ALA A 73 1.38 -7.26 8.72
CA ALA A 73 0.57 -6.21 8.13
C ALA A 73 -0.14 -5.39 9.20
N LEU A 74 -0.11 -4.07 9.04
CA LEU A 74 -0.86 -3.11 9.85
C LEU A 74 -1.83 -2.31 8.99
N ASP A 75 -2.86 -1.77 9.62
CA ASP A 75 -3.74 -0.76 9.02
C ASP A 75 -3.10 0.64 9.03
N GLU A 76 -3.84 1.64 8.56
CA GLU A 76 -3.41 3.05 8.53
C GLU A 76 -3.14 3.66 9.93
N ASN A 77 -3.66 3.06 10.99
CA ASN A 77 -3.45 3.45 12.38
C ASN A 77 -2.35 2.63 13.07
N ARG A 78 -1.57 1.85 12.31
CA ARG A 78 -0.56 0.89 12.82
C ARG A 78 -1.15 -0.20 13.72
N THR A 79 -2.45 -0.51 13.59
CA THR A 79 -3.09 -1.64 14.26
C THR A 79 -2.83 -2.92 13.46
N PRO A 80 -2.39 -4.03 14.10
CA PRO A 80 -2.16 -5.27 13.38
C PRO A 80 -3.42 -5.83 12.71
N VAL A 81 -3.31 -6.13 11.42
CA VAL A 81 -4.34 -6.86 10.64
C VAL A 81 -3.91 -8.28 10.28
N HIS A 82 -2.60 -8.56 10.34
CA HIS A 82 -2.01 -9.88 10.23
C HIS A 82 -0.65 -9.94 10.94
N GLY A 83 -0.41 -11.03 11.67
CA GLY A 83 0.78 -11.19 12.51
C GLY A 83 0.81 -10.22 13.71
N THR A 84 1.93 -10.18 14.41
CA THR A 84 2.19 -9.26 15.53
C THR A 84 3.40 -8.40 15.21
N ALA A 85 3.30 -7.07 15.41
CA ALA A 85 4.48 -6.21 15.43
C ALA A 85 5.26 -6.48 16.72
N GLU A 86 6.58 -6.65 16.62
CA GLU A 86 7.42 -6.96 17.79
C GLU A 86 7.97 -5.69 18.44
N SER A 87 8.04 -4.59 17.69
CA SER A 87 8.49 -3.29 18.18
C SER A 87 7.80 -2.14 17.44
N GLU A 88 7.52 -1.05 18.15
CA GLU A 88 7.00 0.19 17.54
C GLU A 88 7.98 0.81 16.52
N ASN A 89 9.27 0.49 16.64
CA ASN A 89 10.33 1.01 15.77
C ASN A 89 10.51 0.23 14.45
N GLU A 90 9.73 -0.84 14.24
CA GLU A 90 9.79 -1.60 13.00
C GLU A 90 9.34 -0.74 11.81
N VAL A 91 10.13 -0.81 10.74
CA VAL A 91 9.82 -0.13 9.49
C VAL A 91 8.81 -0.97 8.73
N PHE A 92 7.63 -0.40 8.49
CA PHE A 92 6.65 -0.95 7.57
C PHE A 92 6.60 -0.06 6.33
N TYR A 93 6.20 -0.64 5.20
CA TYR A 93 6.06 0.07 3.94
C TYR A 93 4.58 0.29 3.65
N LYS A 94 4.17 1.56 3.61
CA LYS A 94 2.80 1.98 3.36
C LYS A 94 2.49 1.88 1.87
N ILE A 95 1.34 1.31 1.53
CA ILE A 95 0.87 1.15 0.16
C ILE A 95 -0.65 1.29 0.11
N SER A 96 -1.18 1.90 -0.95
CA SER A 96 -2.63 1.97 -1.14
C SER A 96 -3.20 0.59 -1.48
N THR A 97 -4.26 0.17 -0.78
CA THR A 97 -4.93 -1.11 -1.04
C THR A 97 -5.43 -1.21 -2.49
N SER A 98 -5.88 -0.08 -3.04
CA SER A 98 -6.28 0.04 -4.46
C SER A 98 -5.16 -0.27 -5.46
N ARG A 99 -3.88 -0.04 -5.11
CA ARG A 99 -2.75 -0.39 -5.97
C ARG A 99 -2.45 -1.88 -5.96
N ILE A 100 -2.68 -2.54 -4.83
CA ILE A 100 -2.53 -3.99 -4.73
C ILE A 100 -3.65 -4.69 -5.50
N GLU A 101 -4.90 -4.21 -5.43
CA GLU A 101 -5.98 -4.74 -6.27
C GLU A 101 -5.70 -4.55 -7.77
N LEU A 102 -5.22 -3.37 -8.17
CA LEU A 102 -4.80 -3.13 -9.56
C LEU A 102 -3.66 -4.05 -10.00
N LEU A 103 -2.74 -4.40 -9.10
CA LEU A 103 -1.69 -5.37 -9.36
C LEU A 103 -2.29 -6.76 -9.62
N PHE A 104 -3.27 -7.20 -8.82
CA PHE A 104 -3.95 -8.48 -9.04
C PHE A 104 -4.68 -8.52 -10.37
N GLU A 105 -5.38 -7.45 -10.73
CA GLU A 105 -6.09 -7.33 -12.00
C GLU A 105 -5.14 -7.42 -13.20
N LYS A 106 -3.98 -6.77 -13.10
CA LYS A 106 -2.97 -6.76 -14.17
C LYS A 106 -2.22 -8.09 -14.30
N GLY A 107 -1.78 -8.65 -13.18
CA GLY A 107 -0.95 -9.85 -13.17
C GLY A 107 -1.74 -11.13 -13.41
N GLY A 108 -2.98 -11.22 -12.92
CA GLY A 108 -3.86 -12.36 -13.16
C GLY A 108 -3.43 -13.68 -12.49
N GLU A 109 -2.34 -13.68 -11.74
CA GLU A 109 -1.83 -14.87 -11.05
C GLU A 109 -2.52 -15.07 -9.70
N LYS A 110 -2.63 -16.33 -9.26
CA LYS A 110 -3.29 -16.68 -7.99
C LYS A 110 -2.51 -16.24 -6.75
N ASN A 111 -1.20 -16.12 -6.90
CA ASN A 111 -0.29 -15.79 -5.81
C ASN A 111 0.49 -14.52 -6.17
N THR A 112 0.82 -13.75 -5.14
CA THR A 112 1.69 -12.58 -5.23
C THR A 112 2.95 -12.85 -4.43
N THR A 113 4.08 -12.39 -4.96
CA THR A 113 5.38 -12.52 -4.31
C THR A 113 5.73 -11.18 -3.70
N ILE A 114 5.97 -11.14 -2.39
CA ILE A 114 6.52 -9.96 -1.73
C ILE A 114 8.04 -10.13 -1.71
N GLU A 115 8.76 -9.18 -2.29
CA GLU A 115 10.18 -9.29 -2.64
C GLU A 115 10.99 -8.21 -1.94
N MET A 116 12.04 -8.63 -1.25
CA MET A 116 13.06 -7.72 -0.75
C MET A 116 14.11 -7.51 -1.83
N ARG A 117 14.31 -6.26 -2.23
CA ARG A 117 15.36 -5.80 -3.14
C ARG A 117 16.32 -4.89 -2.37
N PRO A 118 17.53 -4.58 -2.88
CA PRO A 118 18.55 -3.82 -2.15
C PRO A 118 18.06 -2.55 -1.44
N GLU A 119 17.13 -1.82 -2.06
CA GLU A 119 16.68 -0.52 -1.54
C GLU A 119 15.17 -0.45 -1.27
N ILE A 120 14.41 -1.50 -1.59
CA ILE A 120 12.96 -1.43 -1.60
C ILE A 120 12.28 -2.79 -1.41
N LEU A 121 11.09 -2.77 -0.81
CA LEU A 121 10.14 -3.88 -0.81
C LEU A 121 9.22 -3.75 -2.04
N THR A 122 9.02 -4.82 -2.80
CA THR A 122 8.12 -4.85 -3.95
C THR A 122 7.09 -5.98 -3.85
N LEU A 123 5.94 -5.84 -4.52
CA LEU A 123 4.98 -6.92 -4.72
C LEU A 123 4.93 -7.27 -6.21
N THR A 124 5.13 -8.53 -6.57
CA THR A 124 5.10 -9.01 -7.97
C THR A 124 3.97 -10.01 -8.17
N ASN A 125 3.15 -9.80 -9.20
CA ASN A 125 2.11 -10.72 -9.65
C ASN A 125 2.19 -10.83 -11.19
N GLY A 126 2.48 -12.02 -11.70
CA GLY A 126 2.79 -12.20 -13.12
C GLY A 126 3.98 -11.34 -13.55
N GLU A 127 3.81 -10.61 -14.65
CA GLU A 127 4.83 -9.73 -15.24
C GLU A 127 4.87 -8.31 -14.65
N PHE A 128 4.09 -8.04 -13.60
CA PHE A 128 3.97 -6.70 -13.02
C PHE A 128 4.52 -6.65 -11.60
N THR A 129 5.21 -5.56 -11.28
CA THR A 129 5.83 -5.29 -9.98
C THR A 129 5.36 -3.94 -9.44
N LEU A 130 4.80 -3.94 -8.24
CA LEU A 130 4.39 -2.78 -7.47
C LEU A 130 5.50 -2.37 -6.50
N ASP A 131 5.84 -1.07 -6.49
CA ASP A 131 6.79 -0.50 -5.54
C ASP A 131 6.12 -0.15 -4.19
N LEU A 132 6.86 -0.32 -3.10
CA LEU A 132 6.41 0.06 -1.75
C LEU A 132 7.33 1.14 -1.19
N THR A 133 7.60 2.18 -2.00
CA THR A 133 8.62 3.22 -1.75
C THR A 133 8.36 4.11 -0.53
N TRP A 134 7.25 3.95 0.20
CA TRP A 134 6.92 4.82 1.32
C TRP A 134 7.21 4.12 2.65
N PRO A 135 8.48 4.15 3.12
CA PRO A 135 8.78 3.67 4.46
C PRO A 135 7.97 4.51 5.44
N CYS A 136 7.24 3.83 6.31
CA CYS A 136 6.61 4.40 7.46
C CYS A 136 7.42 3.96 8.70
N PRO A 137 8.41 4.77 9.14
CA PRO A 137 8.95 4.72 10.50
C PRO A 137 7.79 4.84 11.53
N PRO A 138 7.99 4.79 12.87
CA PRO A 138 6.89 4.81 13.85
C PRO A 138 5.79 5.86 13.59
N TYR A 139 6.11 6.93 12.86
CA TYR A 139 5.17 7.89 12.30
C TYR A 139 5.25 7.89 10.77
N CYS A 140 4.09 7.83 10.10
CA CYS A 140 3.99 8.19 8.69
C CYS A 140 3.56 9.65 8.61
N ASP A 141 4.28 10.48 7.85
CA ASP A 141 3.81 11.82 7.46
C ASP A 141 2.76 11.74 6.32
#